data_AF-A0A958HZ11-F1
#
_entry.id   AF-A0A958HZ11-F1
#
_cell.length_a   1.000
_cell.length_b   1.000
_cell.length_c   1.000
_cell.angle_alpha   90.00
_cell.angle_beta   90.00
_cell.angle_gamma   90.00
#
_symmetry.space_group_name_H-M   'P 1'
#
loop_
_entity.id
_entity.type
_entity.pdbx_description
1 polymer ?
#
loop_
_entity_poly.entity_id
_entity_poly.type
_entity_poly.pdbx_seq_one_letter_code
_entity_poly.pdbx_strand_id
1 'polypeptide(L)' 'MRKMKWALLLLIAGCVSLSAQQVETLVSGPSTFNDGLAIDPAGNIFASRYYNSTVTKISPDGSTEIFANG' A
#
# COMPACT_ATOMS: atom_id res chain seq x y z
N MET A 1 -19.50 0.17 45.37
CA MET A 1 -19.52 0.97 44.11
C MET A 1 -18.14 1.25 43.48
N ARG A 2 -16.99 0.76 44.01
CA ARG A 2 -15.66 1.05 43.43
C ARG A 2 -15.16 0.05 42.38
N LYS A 3 -15.75 -1.15 42.29
CA LYS A 3 -15.32 -2.21 41.35
C LYS A 3 -15.84 -2.04 39.91
N MET A 4 -16.93 -1.29 39.70
CA MET A 4 -17.51 -1.03 38.37
C MET A 4 -16.80 0.04 37.55
N LYS A 5 -15.96 0.90 38.17
CA LYS A 5 -15.19 1.92 37.43
C LYS A 5 -14.03 1.33 36.62
N TRP A 6 -13.48 0.19 37.06
CA TRP A 6 -12.36 -0.47 36.40
C TRP A 6 -12.79 -1.35 35.23
N ALA A 7 -13.98 -1.96 35.30
CA ALA A 7 -14.55 -2.73 34.21
C ALA A 7 -14.86 -1.87 32.97
N LEU A 8 -15.26 -0.61 33.16
CA LEU A 8 -15.53 0.33 32.08
C LEU A 8 -14.26 0.79 31.35
N LEU A 9 -13.13 0.91 32.07
CA LEU A 9 -11.82 1.23 31.52
C LEU A 9 -11.26 0.11 30.62
N LEU A 10 -11.49 -1.16 30.99
CA LEU A 10 -11.04 -2.32 30.21
C LEU A 10 -11.85 -2.51 28.91
N LEU A 11 -13.13 -2.15 28.90
CA LEU A 11 -13.99 -2.21 27.71
C LEU A 11 -13.59 -1.19 26.63
N ILE A 12 -13.12 0.00 27.03
CA ILE A 12 -12.67 1.04 26.10
C ILE A 12 -11.29 0.69 25.50
N ALA A 13 -10.41 0.05 26.28
CA ALA A 13 -9.08 -0.38 25.83
C ALA A 13 -9.11 -1.53 24.80
N GLY A 14 -10.17 -2.35 24.79
CA GLY A 14 -10.31 -3.45 23.82
C GLY A 14 -10.87 -3.04 22.45
N CYS A 15 -11.41 -1.83 22.32
CA CYS A 15 -12.15 -1.37 21.13
C CYS A 15 -11.29 -0.66 20.09
N VAL A 16 -10.07 -0.23 20.43
CA VAL A 16 -9.24 0.57 19.53
C VAL A 16 -8.03 -0.25 19.11
N SER A 17 -8.25 -1.19 18.18
CA SER A 17 -7.17 -1.60 17.30
C SER A 17 -6.85 -0.38 16.43
N LEU A 18 -5.93 0.45 16.91
CA LEU A 18 -5.31 1.51 16.13
C LEU A 18 -4.52 0.80 15.02
N SER A 19 -5.15 0.51 13.89
CA SER A 19 -4.40 0.08 12.72
C SER A 19 -3.53 1.26 12.35
N ALA A 20 -2.25 1.21 12.73
CA ALA A 20 -1.26 2.07 12.13
C ALA A 20 -1.33 1.90 10.61
N GLN A 21 -0.97 2.93 9.86
CA GLN A 21 -0.82 2.79 8.43
C GLN A 21 0.26 1.73 8.18
N GLN A 22 -0.12 0.63 7.52
CA GLN A 22 0.84 -0.41 7.14
C GLN A 22 1.61 0.09 5.92
N VAL A 23 2.94 0.11 6.01
CA VAL A 23 3.81 0.49 4.90
C VAL A 23 4.37 -0.79 4.30
N GLU A 24 4.15 -0.97 2.99
CA GLU A 24 4.65 -2.11 2.25
C GLU A 24 5.45 -1.65 1.03
N THR A 25 6.56 -2.34 0.77
CA THR A 25 7.40 -2.11 -0.39
C THR A 25 7.06 -3.15 -1.45
N LEU A 26 6.26 -2.76 -2.46
CA LEU A 26 5.82 -3.67 -3.52
C LEU A 26 6.95 -4.10 -4.47
N VAL A 27 7.92 -3.21 -4.72
CA VAL A 27 9.08 -3.48 -5.58
C VAL A 27 10.33 -2.93 -4.91
N SER A 28 11.38 -3.75 -4.82
CA SER A 28 12.67 -3.38 -4.24
C SER A 28 13.74 -3.13 -5.32
N GLY A 29 14.81 -2.40 -4.95
CA GLY A 29 15.93 -2.11 -5.84
C GLY A 29 15.93 -0.69 -6.41
N PRO A 30 16.86 -0.36 -7.32
CA PRO A 30 16.93 0.97 -7.93
C PRO A 30 15.64 1.23 -8.72
N SER A 31 14.93 2.32 -8.38
CA SER A 31 13.73 2.70 -9.13
C SER A 31 14.14 3.04 -10.56
N THR A 32 13.70 2.22 -11.49
CA THR A 32 13.82 2.50 -12.92
C THR A 32 12.59 3.25 -13.44
N PHE A 33 11.54 3.35 -12.62
CA PHE A 33 10.35 4.16 -12.86
C PHE A 33 10.69 5.62 -12.55
N ASN A 34 10.81 6.43 -13.59
CA ASN A 34 11.50 7.71 -13.52
C ASN A 34 10.66 8.90 -13.99
N ASP A 35 9.33 8.73 -14.08
CA ASP A 35 8.43 9.76 -14.59
C ASP A 35 7.08 9.76 -13.84
N GLY A 36 6.00 9.24 -14.43
CA GLY A 36 4.66 9.22 -13.84
C GLY A 36 4.24 7.90 -13.17
N LEU A 37 3.26 8.04 -12.25
CA LEU A 37 2.54 6.95 -11.60
C LEU A 37 1.02 7.16 -11.71
N ALA A 38 0.27 6.08 -11.89
CA ALA A 38 -1.19 6.06 -11.78
C ALA A 38 -1.66 4.79 -11.05
N ILE A 39 -2.86 4.82 -10.48
CA ILE A 39 -3.43 3.69 -9.73
C ILE A 39 -4.84 3.41 -10.25
N ASP A 40 -5.18 2.14 -10.48
CA ASP A 40 -6.52 1.73 -10.88
C ASP A 40 -7.41 1.36 -9.65
N PRO A 41 -8.74 1.15 -9.83
CA PRO A 41 -9.62 0.78 -8.73
C PRO A 41 -9.33 -0.58 -8.07
N ALA A 42 -8.55 -1.45 -8.72
CA ALA A 42 -8.12 -2.73 -8.15
C ALA A 42 -6.82 -2.60 -7.33
N GLY A 43 -6.22 -1.41 -7.28
CA GLY A 43 -4.99 -1.14 -6.55
C GLY A 43 -3.72 -1.46 -7.34
N ASN A 44 -3.80 -1.71 -8.65
CA ASN A 44 -2.60 -1.86 -9.46
C ASN A 44 -1.94 -0.51 -9.68
N ILE A 45 -0.61 -0.46 -9.60
CA ILE A 45 0.19 0.73 -9.89
C ILE A 45 0.73 0.63 -11.32
N PHE A 46 0.54 1.69 -12.10
CA PHE A 46 1.09 1.84 -13.43
C PHE A 46 2.23 2.84 -13.38
N ALA A 47 3.43 2.38 -13.69
CA ALA A 47 4.65 3.15 -13.57
C ALA A 47 5.33 3.30 -14.93
N SER A 48 5.54 4.54 -15.36
CA SER A 48 6.22 4.83 -16.63
C SER A 48 7.73 4.75 -16.47
N ARG A 49 8.37 4.16 -17.48
CA ARG A 49 9.80 3.94 -17.57
C ARG A 49 10.31 4.66 -18.82
N TYR A 50 10.55 5.96 -18.68
CA TYR A 50 10.83 6.86 -19.82
C TYR A 50 12.01 6.38 -20.66
N TYR A 51 13.11 5.95 -20.04
CA TYR A 51 14.28 5.45 -20.76
C TYR A 51 14.05 4.15 -21.54
N ASN A 52 13.07 3.35 -21.11
CA ASN A 52 12.75 2.07 -21.74
C ASN A 52 11.53 2.14 -22.65
N SER A 53 10.86 3.29 -22.74
CA SER A 53 9.60 3.46 -23.48
C SER A 53 8.53 2.44 -23.09
N THR A 54 8.45 2.06 -21.81
CA THR A 54 7.47 1.10 -21.30
C THR A 54 6.63 1.66 -20.16
N VAL A 55 5.40 1.18 -20.03
CA VAL A 55 4.58 1.27 -18.82
C VAL A 55 4.58 -0.10 -18.15
N THR A 56 4.98 -0.17 -16.89
CA THR A 56 4.94 -1.38 -16.07
C THR A 56 3.72 -1.34 -15.17
N LYS A 57 2.95 -2.44 -15.13
CA LYS A 57 1.91 -2.64 -14.13
C LYS A 57 2.49 -3.44 -12.96
N ILE A 58 2.15 -3.01 -11.75
CA ILE A 58 2.56 -3.60 -10.48
C ILE A 58 1.28 -3.95 -9.73
N SER A 59 1.06 -5.23 -9.47
CA SER A 59 -0.08 -5.75 -8.72
C SER A 59 0.09 -5.50 -7.21
N PRO A 60 -1.00 -5.51 -6.40
CA PRO A 60 -0.92 -5.36 -4.95
C PRO A 60 -0.06 -6.43 -4.23
N ASP A 61 0.18 -7.58 -4.87
CA ASP A 61 1.06 -8.64 -4.38
C ASP A 61 2.54 -8.42 -4.75
N GLY A 62 2.87 -7.31 -5.42
CA GLY A 62 4.22 -6.98 -5.90
C GLY A 62 4.58 -7.60 -7.25
N SER A 63 3.70 -8.38 -7.89
CA SER A 63 3.95 -8.93 -9.23
C SER A 63 4.04 -7.82 -10.27
N THR A 64 4.98 -7.92 -11.22
CA THR A 64 5.21 -6.88 -12.24
C THR A 64 5.14 -7.43 -13.66
N GLU A 65 4.54 -6.66 -14.57
CA GLU A 65 4.44 -6.99 -16.00
C GLU A 65 4.53 -5.74 -16.88
N ILE A 66 4.97 -5.89 -18.14
CA ILE A 66 4.88 -4.79 -19.13
C ILE A 66 3.41 -4.66 -19.53
N PHE A 67 2.83 -3.51 -19.23
CA PHE A 67 1.46 -3.19 -19.61
C PHE A 67 1.39 -2.61 -21.03
N ALA A 68 2.34 -1.75 -21.37
CA ALA A 68 2.44 -1.15 -22.69
C ALA A 68 3.90 -0.80 -23.03
N ASN A 69 4.20 -0.70 -24.32
CA ASN A 69 5.45 -0.20 -24.84
C ASN A 69 5.22 0.63 -26.10
N GLY A 70 6.13 1.58 -26.36
CA GLY A 70 6.22 2.31 -27.62
C GLY A 70 6.86 1.51 -28.75
#